data_AF-A0AAD6SHW6-F1
#
_entry.id   AF-A0AAD6SHW6-F1
#
_cell.length_a   1.000
_cell.length_b   1.000
_cell.length_c   1.000
_cell.angle_alpha   90.00
_cell.angle_beta   90.00
_cell.angle_gamma   90.00
#
_symmetry.space_group_name_H-M   'P 1'
#
loop_
_entity.id
_entity.type
_entity.pdbx_description
1 polymer ?
#
loop_
_entity_poly.entity_id
_entity_poly.type
_entity_poly.pdbx_seq_one_letter_code
_entity_poly.pdbx_strand_id
1 'polypeptide(L)'
;YVFPEPALLISAEREDRRQVMLHHYQMIRDALLYCMGDPDGDQFALTAQQWRDVLQGKLSAQGKAGSKAEKRTVTIENILGPAIRACGLDIGQINFPADIRNIPPTTRNRARELTWELGELNFRYELLALD
;
A
#
# COMPACT_ATOMS: atom_id res chain seq x y z
N TYR A 1 -7.69 -10.53 3.42
CA TYR A 1 -7.49 -9.52 2.39
C TYR A 1 -6.10 -9.64 1.80
N VAL A 2 -6.02 -9.77 0.48
CA VAL A 2 -4.75 -9.77 -0.25
C VAL A 2 -4.19 -8.36 -0.37
N PHE A 3 -5.07 -7.37 -0.49
CA PHE A 3 -4.72 -5.94 -0.46
C PHE A 3 -4.94 -5.34 0.94
N PRO A 4 -4.54 -4.09 1.20
CA PRO A 4 -4.84 -3.45 2.47
C PRO A 4 -6.33 -3.48 2.80
N GLU A 5 -6.65 -3.60 4.08
CA GLU A 5 -8.03 -3.51 4.54
C GLU A 5 -8.55 -2.07 4.38
N PRO A 6 -9.72 -1.84 3.75
CA PRO A 6 -10.26 -0.48 3.55
C PRO A 6 -10.42 0.31 4.84
N ALA A 7 -10.70 -0.38 5.95
CA ALA A 7 -10.81 0.20 7.28
C ALA A 7 -9.55 0.99 7.68
N LEU A 8 -8.37 0.62 7.18
CA LEU A 8 -7.12 1.34 7.47
C LEU A 8 -7.15 2.80 6.97
N LEU A 9 -7.85 3.08 5.87
CA LEU A 9 -7.94 4.44 5.30
C LEU A 9 -8.92 5.35 6.06
N ILE A 10 -9.78 4.79 6.92
CA ILE A 10 -10.83 5.52 7.64
C ILE A 10 -10.66 5.50 9.16
N SER A 11 -10.03 4.46 9.71
CA SER A 11 -9.92 4.21 11.17
C SER A 11 -8.80 4.98 11.86
N ALA A 12 -7.93 5.66 11.12
CA ALA A 12 -6.85 6.43 11.73
C ALA A 12 -7.42 7.63 12.50
N GLU A 13 -7.33 7.57 13.84
CA GLU A 13 -7.83 8.62 14.75
C GLU A 13 -7.18 9.99 14.50
N ARG A 14 -5.92 9.98 14.04
CA ARG A 14 -5.19 11.20 13.71
C ARG A 14 -5.32 11.53 12.24
N GLU A 15 -5.83 12.73 11.94
CA GLU A 15 -5.97 13.27 10.59
C GLU A 15 -4.66 13.14 9.79
N ASP A 16 -3.53 13.57 10.37
CA ASP A 16 -2.21 13.50 9.72
C ASP A 16 -1.87 12.09 9.26
N ARG A 17 -2.12 11.09 10.13
CA ARG A 17 -1.83 9.69 9.82
C ARG A 17 -2.74 9.18 8.72
N ARG A 18 -4.02 9.59 8.75
CA ARG A 18 -4.98 9.24 7.70
C ARG A 18 -4.56 9.82 6.34
N GLN A 19 -4.13 11.08 6.32
CA GLN A 19 -3.67 11.74 5.09
C GLN A 19 -2.42 11.06 4.51
N VAL A 20 -1.47 10.67 5.36
CA VAL A 20 -0.31 9.87 4.94
C VAL A 20 -0.73 8.53 4.33
N MET A 21 -1.65 7.82 4.98
CA MET A 21 -2.15 6.53 4.47
C MET A 21 -2.87 6.66 3.13
N LEU A 22 -3.74 7.66 2.99
CA LEU A 22 -4.45 7.96 1.74
C LEU A 22 -3.47 8.31 0.62
N HIS A 23 -2.47 9.15 0.92
CA HIS A 23 -1.45 9.54 -0.04
C HIS A 23 -0.62 8.35 -0.51
N HIS A 24 -0.11 7.55 0.42
CA HIS A 24 0.68 6.37 0.07
C HIS A 24 -0.15 5.32 -0.68
N TYR A 25 -1.40 5.08 -0.30
CA TYR A 25 -2.30 4.23 -1.07
C TYR A 25 -2.44 4.73 -2.51
N GLN A 26 -2.69 6.04 -2.69
CA GLN A 26 -2.81 6.64 -4.01
C GLN A 26 -1.53 6.48 -4.84
N MET A 27 -0.35 6.55 -4.23
CA MET A 27 0.94 6.35 -4.90
C MET A 27 1.15 4.91 -5.39
N ILE A 28 0.68 3.92 -4.63
CA ILE A 28 0.84 2.49 -4.99
C ILE A 28 -0.38 1.91 -5.71
N ARG A 29 -1.45 2.70 -5.86
CA ARG A 29 -2.76 2.28 -6.38
C ARG A 29 -2.65 1.51 -7.69
N ASP A 30 -1.93 2.08 -8.66
CA ASP A 30 -1.83 1.50 -10.00
C ASP A 30 -1.04 0.18 -9.98
N ALA A 31 -0.05 0.06 -9.09
CA ALA A 31 0.65 -1.20 -8.87
C ALA A 31 -0.29 -2.27 -8.31
N LEU A 32 -1.17 -1.92 -7.36
CA LEU A 32 -2.16 -2.86 -6.82
C LEU A 32 -3.20 -3.29 -7.88
N LEU A 33 -3.56 -2.40 -8.80
CA LEU A 33 -4.43 -2.74 -9.92
C LEU A 33 -3.72 -3.63 -10.94
N TYR A 34 -2.43 -3.36 -11.22
CA TYR A 34 -1.59 -4.21 -12.05
C TYR A 34 -1.52 -5.64 -11.49
N CYS A 35 -1.37 -5.79 -10.18
CA CYS A 35 -1.37 -7.08 -9.50
C CYS A 35 -2.61 -7.95 -9.81
N MET A 36 -3.79 -7.34 -9.99
CA MET A 36 -5.00 -8.10 -10.33
C MET A 36 -5.03 -8.60 -11.78
N GLY A 37 -4.28 -7.94 -12.68
CA GLY A 37 -4.21 -8.32 -14.08
C GLY A 37 -3.19 -9.41 -14.38
N ASP A 38 -2.41 -9.83 -13.38
CA ASP A 38 -1.34 -10.82 -13.52
C ASP A 38 -1.82 -12.20 -13.01
N PRO A 39 -2.21 -13.12 -13.91
CA PRO A 39 -2.73 -14.44 -13.54
C PRO A 39 -1.69 -15.35 -12.87
N ASP A 40 -0.40 -15.07 -13.01
CA ASP A 40 0.69 -15.80 -12.34
C ASP A 40 1.07 -15.15 -10.98
N GLY A 41 0.36 -14.09 -10.60
CA GLY A 41 0.65 -13.20 -9.48
C GLY A 41 0.30 -13.73 -8.08
N ASP A 42 0.58 -15.01 -7.81
CA ASP A 42 0.35 -15.72 -6.53
C ASP A 42 1.11 -15.10 -5.31
N GLN A 43 1.73 -13.93 -5.49
CA GLN A 43 2.84 -13.45 -4.66
C GLN A 43 2.52 -12.19 -3.82
N PHE A 44 1.31 -11.63 -3.89
CA PHE A 44 0.97 -10.39 -3.15
C PHE A 44 0.57 -10.61 -1.67
N ALA A 45 1.02 -11.71 -1.05
CA ALA A 45 0.66 -12.10 0.31
C ALA A 45 1.39 -11.27 1.40
N LEU A 46 1.11 -9.98 1.47
CA LEU A 46 1.50 -9.16 2.62
C LEU A 46 0.53 -9.38 3.79
N THR A 47 1.09 -9.54 4.99
CA THR A 47 0.30 -9.57 6.23
C THR A 47 -0.36 -8.21 6.49
N ALA A 48 -1.44 -8.20 7.27
CA ALA A 48 -2.10 -6.95 7.68
C ALA A 48 -1.14 -5.94 8.35
N GLN A 49 -0.14 -6.43 9.10
CA GLN A 49 0.88 -5.56 9.69
C GLN A 49 1.81 -4.96 8.63
N GLN A 50 2.23 -5.73 7.63
CA GLN A 50 3.05 -5.22 6.53
C GLN A 50 2.29 -4.17 5.72
N TRP A 51 1.00 -4.36 5.46
CA TRP A 51 0.18 -3.35 4.80
C TRP A 51 0.09 -2.03 5.58
N ARG A 52 -0.06 -2.11 6.91
CA ARG A 52 0.02 -0.91 7.77
C ARG A 52 1.38 -0.24 7.67
N ASP A 53 2.46 -1.02 7.64
CA ASP A 53 3.81 -0.48 7.56
C ASP A 53 4.06 0.21 6.20
N VAL A 54 3.56 -0.35 5.09
CA VAL A 54 3.55 0.29 3.76
C VAL A 54 2.78 1.61 3.79
N LEU A 55 1.51 1.59 4.20
CA LEU A 55 0.65 2.78 4.18
C LEU A 55 1.10 3.87 5.16
N GLN A 56 1.82 3.52 6.23
CA GLN A 56 2.42 4.50 7.15
C GLN A 56 3.80 4.97 6.69
N GLY A 57 4.33 4.45 5.59
CA GLY A 57 5.66 4.77 5.09
C GLY A 57 6.79 4.37 6.02
N LYS A 58 6.60 3.29 6.78
CA LYS A 58 7.61 2.74 7.70
C LYS A 58 8.68 1.89 7.01
N LEU A 59 8.76 1.96 5.67
CA LEU A 59 9.66 1.15 4.85
C LEU A 59 11.10 1.69 4.85
N SER A 60 11.27 3.00 5.00
CA SER A 60 12.59 3.67 4.95
C SER A 60 13.30 3.76 6.30
N ALA A 61 12.73 3.19 7.36
CA ALA A 61 13.50 2.94 8.57
C ALA A 61 14.52 1.84 8.23
N GLN A 62 15.64 2.23 7.60
CA GLN A 62 16.84 1.43 7.48
C GLN A 62 17.29 1.08 8.90
N GLY A 63 16.70 0.00 9.43
CA GLY A 63 17.16 -0.58 10.66
C GLY A 63 18.60 -1.04 10.46
N LYS A 64 19.33 -1.22 11.56
CA LYS A 64 20.66 -1.84 11.50
C LYS A 64 20.62 -3.10 10.64
N ALA A 65 21.68 -3.33 9.87
CA ALA A 65 21.84 -4.53 9.07
C ALA A 65 21.54 -5.80 9.90
N GLY A 66 20.71 -6.70 9.37
CA GLY A 66 20.19 -7.89 10.03
C GLY A 66 18.92 -7.70 10.87
N SER A 67 18.40 -6.46 11.00
CA SER A 67 17.22 -6.19 11.82
C SER A 67 15.92 -6.76 11.22
N LYS A 68 14.91 -6.99 12.08
CA LYS A 68 13.56 -7.37 11.62
C LYS A 68 12.92 -6.33 10.70
N ALA A 69 13.29 -5.05 10.85
CA ALA A 69 12.79 -3.96 10.02
C ALA A 69 13.31 -4.07 8.58
N GLU A 70 14.62 -4.27 8.41
CA GLU A 70 15.24 -4.48 7.10
C GLU A 70 14.67 -5.71 6.39
N LYS A 71 14.60 -6.85 7.08
CA LYS A 71 14.01 -8.08 6.52
C LYS A 71 12.60 -7.84 6.00
N ARG A 72 11.79 -7.08 6.74
CA ARG A 72 10.41 -6.74 6.35
C ARG A 72 10.37 -5.80 5.15
N THR A 73 11.24 -4.79 5.09
CA THR A 73 11.35 -3.90 3.93
C THR A 73 11.72 -4.69 2.68
N VAL A 74 12.73 -5.56 2.76
CA VAL A 74 13.13 -6.45 1.65
C VAL A 74 11.97 -7.36 1.22
N THR A 75 11.21 -7.94 2.16
CA THR A 75 10.03 -8.74 1.82
C THR A 75 8.98 -7.92 1.05
N ILE A 76 8.72 -6.69 1.49
CA ILE A 76 7.74 -5.80 0.84
C ILE A 76 8.23 -5.38 -0.55
N GLU A 77 9.52 -5.06 -0.70
CA GLU A 77 10.13 -4.73 -1.98
C GLU A 77 10.12 -5.91 -2.96
N ASN A 78 10.36 -7.12 -2.48
CA ASN A 78 10.30 -8.32 -3.31
C ASN A 78 8.87 -8.58 -3.82
N ILE A 79 7.86 -8.30 -2.99
CA ILE A 79 6.45 -8.55 -3.31
C ILE A 79 5.86 -7.44 -4.19
N LEU A 80 5.99 -6.17 -3.79
CA LEU A 80 5.37 -5.04 -4.50
C LEU A 80 6.28 -4.40 -5.55
N GLY A 81 7.59 -4.57 -5.42
CA GLY A 81 8.58 -3.93 -6.30
C GLY A 81 8.38 -4.23 -7.78
N PRO A 82 8.10 -5.49 -8.20
CA PRO A 82 7.82 -5.79 -9.60
C PRO A 82 6.62 -5.00 -10.15
N ALA A 83 5.49 -4.98 -9.43
CA ALA A 83 4.29 -4.25 -9.84
C ALA A 83 4.51 -2.73 -9.86
N ILE A 84 5.20 -2.20 -8.84
CA ILE A 84 5.53 -0.78 -8.75
C ILE A 84 6.43 -0.36 -9.93
N ARG A 85 7.46 -1.16 -10.26
CA ARG A 85 8.31 -0.92 -11.43
C ARG A 85 7.57 -1.05 -12.75
N ALA A 86 6.64 -2.00 -12.87
CA ALA A 86 5.81 -2.14 -14.06
C ALA A 86 4.95 -0.89 -14.32
N CYS A 87 4.55 -0.18 -13.27
CA CYS A 87 3.87 1.12 -13.35
C CYS A 87 4.82 2.32 -13.53
N GLY A 88 6.12 2.08 -13.79
CA GLY A 88 7.11 3.14 -14.00
C GLY A 88 7.51 3.89 -12.71
N LEU A 89 7.19 3.32 -11.55
CA LEU A 89 7.56 3.86 -10.24
C LEU A 89 8.75 3.07 -9.67
N ASP A 90 9.55 3.72 -8.84
CA ASP A 90 10.56 3.05 -8.02
C ASP A 90 10.15 3.20 -6.54
N ILE A 91 10.17 2.11 -5.77
CA ILE A 91 9.89 2.14 -4.32
C ILE A 91 10.85 3.10 -3.62
N GLY A 92 12.10 3.21 -4.08
CA GLY A 92 13.07 4.18 -3.57
C GLY A 92 12.74 5.64 -3.93
N GLN A 93 11.90 5.86 -4.94
CA GLN A 93 11.41 7.19 -5.36
C GLN A 93 10.05 7.55 -4.74
N ILE A 94 9.27 6.56 -4.29
CA ILE A 94 8.11 6.83 -3.45
C ILE A 94 8.64 7.33 -2.12
N ASN A 95 8.49 8.63 -1.85
CA ASN A 95 8.89 9.24 -0.58
C ASN A 95 8.14 8.55 0.57
N PHE A 96 8.77 7.53 1.15
CA PHE A 96 8.31 6.86 2.35
C PHE A 96 9.26 7.22 3.50
N PRO A 97 8.77 7.70 4.66
CA PRO A 97 7.46 8.31 4.82
C PRO A 97 7.40 9.66 4.11
N ALA A 98 6.27 9.97 3.49
CA ALA A 98 6.02 11.31 2.98
C ALA A 98 5.93 12.30 4.15
N ASP A 99 6.58 13.45 4.02
CA ASP A 99 6.40 14.55 4.96
C ASP A 99 4.99 15.11 4.80
N ILE A 100 4.17 15.01 5.86
CA ILE A 100 2.78 15.47 5.87
C ILE A 100 2.63 16.92 5.39
N ARG A 101 3.64 17.77 5.61
CA ARG A 101 3.64 19.18 5.16
C ARG A 101 3.66 19.32 3.64
N ASN A 102 4.14 18.29 2.93
CA ASN A 102 4.24 18.25 1.48
C ASN A 102 3.11 17.42 0.84
N ILE A 103 2.22 16.82 1.65
CA ILE A 103 1.09 16.03 1.15
C ILE A 103 -0.10 16.96 0.93
N PRO A 104 -0.63 17.06 -0.30
CA PRO A 104 -1.88 17.77 -0.54
C PRO A 104 -3.02 17.12 0.25
N PRO A 105 -3.87 17.89 0.93
CA PRO A 105 -4.98 17.33 1.69
C PRO A 105 -5.94 16.59 0.77
N THR A 106 -6.19 15.32 1.09
CA THR A 106 -7.17 14.51 0.38
C THR A 106 -8.57 14.95 0.79
N THR A 107 -9.39 15.34 -0.19
CA THR A 107 -10.78 15.74 0.07
C THR A 107 -11.59 14.56 0.62
N ARG A 108 -12.65 14.85 1.38
CA ARG A 108 -13.53 13.79 1.92
C ARG A 108 -14.13 12.90 0.82
N ASN A 109 -14.50 13.49 -0.33
CA ASN A 109 -15.04 12.73 -1.46
C ASN A 109 -13.97 11.81 -2.05
N ARG A 110 -12.75 12.33 -2.26
CA ARG A 110 -11.65 11.50 -2.75
C ARG A 110 -11.28 10.38 -1.80
N ALA A 111 -11.26 10.63 -0.49
CA ALA A 111 -11.01 9.60 0.51
C ALA A 111 -12.06 8.47 0.47
N ARG A 112 -13.34 8.81 0.24
CA ARG A 112 -14.42 7.82 0.07
C ARG A 112 -14.23 7.00 -1.20
N GLU A 113 -13.89 7.64 -2.32
CA GLU A 113 -13.60 6.95 -3.59
C GLU A 113 -12.45 5.95 -3.42
N LEU A 114 -11.33 6.37 -2.83
CA LEU A 114 -10.17 5.52 -2.57
C LEU A 114 -10.52 4.33 -1.64
N THR A 115 -11.33 4.58 -0.62
CA THR A 115 -11.78 3.53 0.31
C THR A 115 -12.70 2.52 -0.39
N TRP A 116 -13.65 3.02 -1.20
CA TRP A 116 -14.55 2.17 -1.97
C TRP A 116 -13.78 1.32 -2.98
N GLU A 117 -12.85 1.93 -3.71
CA GLU A 117 -12.02 1.24 -4.69
C GLU A 117 -11.19 0.12 -4.05
N LEU A 118 -10.57 0.37 -2.90
CA LEU A 118 -9.84 -0.67 -2.17
C LEU A 118 -10.75 -1.80 -1.67
N GLY A 119 -12.00 -1.48 -1.33
CA GLY A 119 -13.02 -2.48 -1.00
C GLY A 119 -13.37 -3.35 -2.20
N GLU A 120 -13.67 -2.73 -3.34
CA GLU A 120 -13.94 -3.41 -4.61
C GLU A 120 -12.77 -4.29 -5.06
N LEU A 121 -11.54 -3.81 -4.89
CA LEU A 121 -10.32 -4.54 -5.23
C LEU A 121 -10.23 -5.86 -4.45
N ASN A 122 -10.42 -5.80 -3.12
CA ASN A 122 -10.44 -6.99 -2.28
C ASN A 122 -11.61 -7.91 -2.61
N PHE A 123 -12.81 -7.36 -2.83
CA PHE A 123 -13.98 -8.16 -3.20
C PHE A 123 -13.78 -8.92 -4.51
N ARG A 124 -13.26 -8.27 -5.55
CA ARG A 124 -12.97 -8.92 -6.84
C ARG A 124 -11.92 -10.02 -6.71
N TYR A 125 -10.89 -9.78 -5.91
CA TYR A 125 -9.88 -10.79 -5.65
C TYR A 125 -10.47 -12.01 -4.92
N GLU A 126 -11.29 -11.78 -3.89
CA GLU A 126 -11.99 -12.85 -3.18
C GLU A 126 -12.90 -13.65 -4.13
N LEU A 127 -13.57 -12.98 -5.08
CA LEU A 127 -14.37 -13.65 -6.09
C LEU A 127 -13.51 -14.49 -7.05
N LEU A 128 -12.37 -13.97 -7.53
CA LEU A 128 -11.43 -14.71 -8.39
C LEU A 128 -10.84 -15.94 -7.69
N ALA A 129 -10.67 -15.89 -6.37
CA ALA A 129 -10.16 -17.02 -5.59
C ALA A 129 -11.19 -18.14 -5.37
N LEU A 130 -12.46 -17.93 -5.75
CA LEU A 130 -13.53 -18.93 -5.67
C LEU A 130 -13.71 -19.72 -6.98
N ASP A 131 -13.16 -19.23 -8.10
CA ASP A 131 -13.11 -19.94 -9.39
C ASP A 131 -11.92 -20.91 -9.43
#